data_AF-A0A9E3Y1B5-F1
#
_entry.id   AF-A0A9E3Y1B5-F1
#
_cell.length_a   1.000
_cell.length_b   1.000
_cell.length_c   1.000
_cell.angle_alpha   90.00
_cell.angle_beta   90.00
_cell.angle_gamma   90.00
#
_symmetry.space_group_name_H-M   'P 1'
#
loop_
_entity.id
_entity.type
_entity.pdbx_description
1 polymer ?
#
loop_
_entity_poly.entity_id
_entity_poly.type
_entity_poly.pdbx_seq_one_letter_code
_entity_poly.pdbx_strand_id
1 'polypeptide(L)'
;MTNTNTADDAAAEPRAGAGSAAPATAAQRLEIGVQSLTVPEPLAEAETILLKSGVALPVIGLVLMLAAWWSASDTPYVADQIPMLISGGLVGLGLLLVGVGLFLRYSLTRLFRFWLARVIVEQQTQNERVLAALDGIETAIRESRLGR
;
A
#
# COMPACT_ATOMS: atom_id res chain seq x y z
N MET A 1 -11.11 -29.55 70.38
CA MET A 1 -10.08 -28.91 71.21
C MET A 1 -8.89 -28.57 70.31
N THR A 2 -8.80 -27.31 69.84
CA THR A 2 -7.62 -26.38 69.80
C THR A 2 -6.27 -26.98 70.27
N ASN A 3 -5.07 -26.74 69.68
CA ASN A 3 -4.47 -25.69 68.83
C ASN A 3 -3.17 -26.26 68.18
N THR A 4 -2.79 -25.93 66.94
CA THR A 4 -1.83 -24.87 66.45
C THR A 4 -0.40 -24.86 67.01
N ASN A 5 0.59 -24.97 66.11
CA ASN A 5 1.70 -24.03 65.80
C ASN A 5 2.75 -24.84 64.98
N THR A 6 3.09 -24.57 63.72
CA THR A 6 3.67 -23.36 63.09
C THR A 6 4.95 -22.87 63.75
N ALA A 7 6.05 -23.61 63.54
CA ALA A 7 7.38 -23.05 63.36
C ALA A 7 8.27 -24.17 62.80
N ASP A 8 9.13 -23.81 61.86
CA ASP A 8 10.42 -24.48 61.66
C ASP A 8 10.60 -25.55 60.57
N ASP A 9 10.07 -25.34 59.35
CA ASP A 9 10.70 -25.93 58.16
C ASP A 9 10.78 -24.91 57.02
N ALA A 10 11.82 -24.08 57.15
CA ALA A 10 12.35 -23.22 56.12
C ALA A 10 13.06 -24.06 55.03
N ALA A 11 12.36 -24.35 53.93
CA ALA A 11 12.97 -24.85 52.70
C ALA A 11 12.73 -23.85 51.56
N ALA A 12 13.63 -22.87 51.50
CA ALA A 12 14.08 -22.13 50.31
C ALA A 12 13.17 -22.15 49.07
N GLU A 13 12.15 -21.29 49.05
CA GLU A 13 11.69 -20.75 47.78
C GLU A 13 12.80 -19.87 47.20
N PRO A 14 13.25 -20.11 45.96
CA PRO A 14 14.12 -19.16 45.28
C PRO A 14 13.28 -17.90 45.09
N ARG A 15 13.54 -16.90 45.95
CA ARG A 15 13.16 -15.50 45.73
C ARG A 15 13.93 -15.03 44.50
N ALA A 16 13.49 -15.49 43.32
CA ALA A 16 13.92 -14.97 42.04
C ALA A 16 13.61 -13.48 42.09
N GLY A 17 14.67 -12.69 42.01
CA GLY A 17 14.69 -11.30 42.41
C GLY A 17 13.48 -10.53 41.90
N ALA A 18 12.83 -9.83 42.83
CA ALA A 18 12.31 -8.51 42.56
C ALA A 18 13.49 -7.60 42.20
N GLY A 19 14.17 -7.89 41.08
CA GLY A 19 14.95 -6.90 40.39
C GLY A 19 13.95 -5.84 39.98
N SER A 20 14.12 -4.64 40.51
CA SER A 20 13.43 -3.46 40.04
C SER A 20 13.58 -3.42 38.52
N ALA A 21 12.56 -3.89 37.78
CA ALA A 21 12.48 -3.65 36.37
C ALA A 21 12.34 -2.14 36.24
N ALA A 22 13.46 -1.44 36.02
CA ALA A 22 13.45 -0.04 35.66
C ALA A 22 12.39 0.11 34.55
N PRO A 23 11.49 1.09 34.64
CA PRO A 23 10.40 1.22 33.68
C PRO A 23 11.03 1.19 32.28
N ALA A 24 10.65 0.19 31.47
CA ALA A 24 11.21 -0.02 30.13
C ALA A 24 11.37 1.34 29.46
N THR A 25 12.56 1.65 28.94
CA THR A 25 12.80 2.99 28.39
C THR A 25 11.78 3.28 27.30
N ALA A 26 11.49 4.56 27.04
CA ALA A 26 10.56 4.95 25.98
C ALA A 26 10.92 4.28 24.63
N ALA A 27 12.22 4.08 24.38
CA ALA A 27 12.75 3.33 23.25
C ALA A 27 12.32 1.85 23.24
N GLN A 28 12.43 1.12 24.36
CA GLN A 28 12.00 -0.28 24.46
C GLN A 28 10.48 -0.45 24.30
N ARG A 29 9.68 0.48 24.84
CA ARG A 29 8.23 0.47 24.62
C ARG A 29 7.87 0.72 23.15
N LEU A 30 8.60 1.62 22.50
CA LEU A 30 8.44 1.89 21.07
C LEU A 30 8.86 0.69 20.23
N GLU A 31 9.97 0.03 20.56
CA GLU A 31 10.46 -1.16 19.86
C GLU A 31 9.47 -2.33 19.95
N ILE A 32 8.91 -2.59 21.14
CA ILE A 32 7.86 -3.59 21.34
C ILE A 32 6.60 -3.21 20.55
N GLY A 33 6.22 -1.93 20.57
CA GLY A 33 5.10 -1.41 19.78
C GLY A 33 5.30 -1.56 18.27
N VAL A 34 6.49 -1.26 17.77
CA VAL A 34 6.88 -1.39 16.35
C VAL A 34 6.93 -2.86 15.92
N GLN A 35 7.48 -3.76 16.75
CA GLN A 35 7.44 -5.21 16.47
C GLN A 35 6.01 -5.76 16.46
N SER A 36 5.11 -5.20 17.27
CA SER A 36 3.69 -5.60 17.27
C SER A 36 2.92 -5.07 16.05
N LEU A 37 3.42 -4.04 15.37
CA LEU A 37 2.86 -3.50 14.13
C LEU A 37 3.37 -4.30 12.92
N THR A 38 3.04 -5.59 12.89
CA THR A 38 3.16 -6.38 11.65
C THR A 38 2.02 -5.98 10.73
N VAL A 39 2.33 -5.28 9.64
CA VAL A 39 1.34 -4.96 8.60
C VAL A 39 1.05 -6.27 7.84
N PRO A 40 -0.22 -6.71 7.76
CA PRO A 40 -0.57 -7.85 6.94
C PRO A 40 -0.19 -7.57 5.48
N GLU A 41 0.62 -8.43 4.86
CA GLU A 41 1.06 -8.29 3.46
C GLU A 41 0.11 -8.78 2.33
N PRO A 42 -1.09 -9.35 2.56
CA PRO A 42 -1.80 -10.03 1.47
C PRO A 42 -2.26 -9.09 0.35
N LEU A 43 -2.44 -7.79 0.63
CA LEU A 43 -2.83 -6.80 -0.37
C LEU A 43 -1.65 -6.33 -1.23
N ALA A 44 -0.45 -6.22 -0.65
CA ALA A 44 0.75 -5.78 -1.37
C ALA A 44 1.22 -6.84 -2.37
N GLU A 45 1.11 -8.12 -2.00
CA GLU A 45 1.44 -9.24 -2.88
C GLU A 45 0.41 -9.35 -4.03
N ALA A 46 -0.88 -9.23 -3.73
CA ALA A 46 -1.93 -9.18 -4.75
C ALA A 46 -1.70 -8.03 -5.75
N GLU A 47 -1.46 -6.80 -5.28
CA GLU A 47 -1.19 -5.65 -6.15
C GLU A 47 0.02 -5.91 -7.06
N THR A 48 1.07 -6.55 -6.55
CA THR A 48 2.26 -6.92 -7.33
C THR A 48 1.94 -7.95 -8.42
N ILE A 49 1.16 -8.99 -8.10
CA ILE A 49 0.74 -10.00 -9.07
C ILE A 49 -0.16 -9.38 -10.13
N LEU A 50 -1.08 -8.50 -9.74
CA LEU A 50 -2.00 -7.80 -10.65
C LEU A 50 -1.28 -6.79 -11.57
N LEU A 51 -0.21 -6.14 -11.08
CA LEU A 51 0.66 -5.32 -11.93
C LEU A 51 1.45 -6.16 -12.94
N LYS A 52 2.03 -7.28 -12.49
CA LYS A 52 2.76 -8.20 -13.38
C LYS A 52 1.84 -8.79 -14.44
N SER A 53 0.62 -9.17 -14.07
CA SER A 53 -0.37 -9.70 -15.01
C SER A 53 -0.81 -8.64 -16.02
N GLY A 54 -0.96 -7.37 -15.59
CA GLY A 54 -1.25 -6.25 -16.50
C GLY A 54 -0.24 -6.06 -17.63
N VAL A 55 1.04 -6.42 -17.42
CA VAL A 55 2.07 -6.38 -18.47
C VAL A 55 2.23 -7.74 -19.18
N ALA A 56 2.07 -8.85 -18.47
CA ALA A 56 2.22 -10.18 -19.05
C ALA A 56 1.11 -10.51 -20.06
N LEU A 57 -0.15 -10.19 -19.74
CA LEU A 57 -1.30 -10.49 -20.61
C LEU A 57 -1.17 -9.84 -21.99
N PRO A 58 -0.81 -8.55 -22.13
CA PRO A 58 -0.64 -7.93 -23.44
C PRO A 58 0.51 -8.50 -24.24
N VAL A 59 1.62 -8.84 -23.59
CA VAL A 59 2.76 -9.48 -24.26
C VAL A 59 2.35 -10.84 -24.79
N ILE A 60 1.67 -11.66 -23.98
CA ILE A 60 1.13 -12.96 -24.42
C ILE A 60 0.15 -12.76 -25.57
N GLY A 61 -0.76 -11.79 -25.47
CA GLY A 61 -1.71 -11.45 -26.52
C GLY A 61 -1.02 -11.09 -27.84
N LEU A 62 0.00 -10.25 -27.80
CA LEU A 62 0.82 -9.89 -28.97
C LEU A 62 1.51 -11.11 -29.58
N VAL A 63 2.11 -11.97 -28.75
CA VAL A 63 2.76 -13.20 -29.22
C VAL A 63 1.76 -14.13 -29.92
N LEU A 64 0.55 -14.28 -29.37
CA LEU A 64 -0.52 -15.07 -30.00
C LEU A 64 -0.95 -14.47 -31.36
N MET A 65 -1.06 -13.15 -31.46
CA MET A 65 -1.38 -12.50 -32.74
C MET A 65 -0.29 -12.72 -33.79
N LEU A 66 0.99 -12.63 -33.41
CA LEU A 66 2.10 -12.91 -34.31
C LEU A 66 2.15 -14.38 -34.74
N ALA A 67 1.89 -15.30 -33.82
CA ALA A 67 1.82 -16.73 -34.13
C ALA A 67 0.64 -17.04 -35.07
N ALA A 68 -0.52 -16.41 -34.85
CA ALA A 68 -1.69 -16.54 -35.72
C ALA A 68 -1.40 -16.02 -37.13
N TRP A 69 -0.73 -14.88 -37.22
CA TRP A 69 -0.31 -14.30 -38.49
C TRP A 69 0.66 -15.22 -39.24
N TRP A 70 1.67 -15.74 -38.55
CA TRP A 70 2.62 -16.69 -39.14
C TRP A 70 1.91 -17.92 -39.69
N SER A 71 1.03 -18.52 -38.88
CA SER A 71 0.27 -19.72 -39.25
C SER A 71 -0.65 -19.48 -40.44
N ALA A 72 -1.36 -18.33 -40.45
CA ALA A 72 -2.26 -17.98 -41.55
C ALA A 72 -1.49 -17.66 -42.84
N SER A 73 -0.30 -17.06 -42.75
CA SER A 73 0.52 -16.68 -43.90
C SER A 73 1.08 -17.89 -44.65
N ASP A 74 1.32 -18.99 -43.96
CA ASP A 74 1.83 -20.25 -44.55
C ASP A 74 0.73 -21.09 -45.22
N THR A 75 -0.54 -20.72 -45.03
CA THR A 75 -1.70 -21.54 -45.44
C THR A 75 -2.27 -21.10 -46.79
N PRO A 76 -2.29 -21.97 -47.83
CA PRO A 76 -2.75 -21.61 -49.18
C PRO A 76 -4.27 -21.46 -49.31
N TYR A 77 -5.05 -22.08 -48.41
CA TYR A 77 -6.51 -22.05 -48.46
C TYR A 77 -7.09 -21.03 -47.47
N VAL A 78 -7.85 -20.07 -47.99
CA VAL A 78 -8.49 -19.00 -47.20
C VAL A 78 -9.47 -19.55 -46.15
N ALA A 79 -10.11 -20.68 -46.44
CA ALA A 79 -11.04 -21.33 -45.50
C ALA A 79 -10.36 -21.73 -44.18
N ASP A 80 -9.09 -22.14 -44.23
CA ASP A 80 -8.31 -22.54 -43.06
C ASP A 80 -7.68 -21.33 -42.34
N GLN A 81 -7.52 -20.20 -43.04
CA GLN A 81 -7.01 -18.96 -42.45
C GLN A 81 -7.99 -18.33 -41.46
N ILE A 82 -9.31 -18.38 -41.72
CA ILE A 82 -10.32 -17.75 -40.85
C ILE A 82 -10.28 -18.34 -39.42
N PRO A 83 -10.32 -19.68 -39.22
CA PRO A 83 -10.19 -20.26 -37.89
C PRO A 83 -8.87 -19.90 -37.17
N MET A 84 -7.74 -19.83 -37.90
CA MET A 84 -6.45 -19.44 -37.32
C MET A 84 -6.44 -17.98 -36.84
N LEU A 85 -6.98 -17.07 -37.65
CA LEU A 85 -7.09 -15.66 -37.28
C LEU A 85 -8.07 -15.43 -36.13
N ILE A 86 -9.16 -16.19 -36.05
CA ILE A 86 -10.09 -16.08 -34.91
C ILE A 86 -9.44 -16.62 -33.63
N SER A 87 -8.83 -17.80 -33.69
CA SER A 87 -8.30 -18.49 -32.50
C SER A 87 -7.08 -17.80 -31.89
N GLY A 88 -6.13 -17.30 -32.70
CA GLY A 88 -4.95 -16.61 -32.16
C GLY A 88 -5.03 -15.08 -32.27
N GLY A 89 -5.66 -14.56 -33.31
CA GLY A 89 -5.81 -13.11 -33.52
C GLY A 89 -6.85 -12.49 -32.58
N LEU A 90 -8.08 -13.02 -32.58
CA LEU A 90 -9.16 -12.45 -31.75
C LEU A 90 -8.92 -12.68 -30.25
N VAL A 91 -8.48 -13.88 -29.88
CA VAL A 91 -8.12 -14.20 -28.49
C VAL A 91 -6.91 -13.36 -28.05
N GLY A 92 -5.87 -13.27 -28.89
CA GLY A 92 -4.70 -12.44 -28.61
C GLY A 92 -5.06 -10.96 -28.42
N LEU A 93 -5.94 -10.42 -29.25
CA LEU A 93 -6.47 -9.07 -29.10
C LEU A 93 -7.26 -8.91 -27.79
N GLY A 94 -8.09 -9.88 -27.43
CA GLY A 94 -8.82 -9.88 -26.15
C GLY A 94 -7.88 -9.83 -24.94
N LEU A 95 -6.84 -10.67 -24.92
CA LEU A 95 -5.82 -10.66 -23.87
C LEU A 95 -5.08 -9.32 -23.82
N LEU A 96 -4.78 -8.74 -24.99
CA LEU A 96 -4.14 -7.43 -25.10
C LEU A 96 -4.98 -6.33 -24.47
N LEU A 97 -6.26 -6.24 -24.82
CA LEU A 97 -7.17 -5.24 -24.29
C LEU A 97 -7.38 -5.39 -22.78
N VAL A 98 -7.61 -6.63 -22.30
CA VAL A 98 -7.78 -6.89 -20.86
C VAL A 98 -6.53 -6.53 -20.09
N GLY A 99 -5.37 -6.97 -20.56
CA GLY A 99 -4.10 -6.69 -19.92
C GLY A 99 -3.77 -5.19 -19.88
N VAL A 100 -3.95 -4.48 -21.00
CA VAL A 100 -3.76 -3.02 -21.06
C VAL A 100 -4.74 -2.33 -20.11
N GLY A 101 -6.00 -2.75 -20.06
CA GLY A 101 -7.00 -2.21 -19.13
C GLY A 101 -6.60 -2.39 -17.66
N LEU A 102 -6.10 -3.58 -17.30
CA LEU A 102 -5.58 -3.85 -15.95
C LEU A 102 -4.36 -2.98 -15.66
N PHE A 103 -3.37 -2.96 -16.55
CA PHE A 103 -2.17 -2.16 -16.40
C PHE A 103 -2.50 -0.68 -16.19
N LEU A 104 -3.41 -0.13 -17.02
CA LEU A 104 -3.81 1.26 -16.95
C LEU A 104 -4.54 1.55 -15.63
N ARG A 105 -5.47 0.69 -15.21
CA ARG A 105 -6.18 0.83 -13.93
C ARG A 105 -5.21 0.92 -12.75
N TYR A 106 -4.27 -0.02 -12.62
CA TYR A 106 -3.33 -0.04 -11.49
C TYR A 106 -2.32 1.11 -11.56
N SER A 107 -1.83 1.43 -12.76
CA SER A 107 -0.89 2.53 -12.96
C SER A 107 -1.51 3.89 -12.62
N LEU A 108 -2.76 4.13 -13.05
CA LEU A 108 -3.48 5.36 -12.74
C LEU A 108 -3.79 5.48 -11.26
N THR A 109 -4.25 4.43 -10.59
CA THR A 109 -4.51 4.48 -9.15
C THR A 109 -3.25 4.85 -8.38
N ARG A 110 -2.10 4.27 -8.73
CA ARG A 110 -0.82 4.58 -8.07
C ARG A 110 -0.39 6.03 -8.33
N LEU A 111 -0.51 6.50 -9.57
CA LEU A 111 -0.18 7.87 -9.95
C LEU A 111 -1.08 8.87 -9.24
N PHE A 112 -2.39 8.66 -9.25
CA PHE A 112 -3.35 9.54 -8.59
C PHE A 112 -3.16 9.56 -7.08
N ARG A 113 -2.82 8.43 -6.44
CA ARG A 113 -2.58 8.40 -5.00
C ARG A 113 -1.39 9.27 -4.61
N PHE A 114 -0.28 9.15 -5.33
CA PHE A 114 0.89 10.00 -5.14
C PHE A 114 0.56 11.47 -5.43
N TRP A 115 -0.12 11.73 -6.54
CA TRP A 115 -0.46 13.08 -6.97
C TRP A 115 -1.42 13.77 -6.00
N LEU A 116 -2.46 13.07 -5.53
CA LEU A 116 -3.44 13.60 -4.57
C LEU A 116 -2.78 13.91 -3.23
N ALA A 117 -1.90 13.03 -2.72
CA ALA A 117 -1.13 13.30 -1.51
C ALA A 117 -0.29 14.56 -1.66
N ARG A 118 0.39 14.73 -2.80
CA ARG A 118 1.14 15.94 -3.12
C ARG A 118 0.26 17.18 -3.17
N VAL A 119 -0.90 17.11 -3.82
CA VAL A 119 -1.84 18.24 -3.92
C VAL A 119 -2.38 18.65 -2.55
N ILE A 120 -2.71 17.70 -1.68
CA ILE A 120 -3.19 18.00 -0.32
C ILE A 120 -2.14 18.78 0.48
N VAL A 121 -0.86 18.36 0.42
CA VAL A 121 0.24 19.06 1.11
C VAL A 121 0.42 20.48 0.57
N GLU A 122 0.34 20.65 -0.75
CA GLU A 122 0.42 21.97 -1.36
C GLU A 122 -0.74 22.87 -0.90
N GLN A 123 -1.96 22.35 -0.85
CA GLN A 123 -3.14 23.09 -0.39
C GLN A 123 -3.03 23.52 1.08
N GLN A 124 -2.48 22.67 1.96
CA GLN A 124 -2.23 23.01 3.36
C GLN A 124 -1.30 24.22 3.48
N THR A 125 -0.22 24.23 2.70
CA THR A 125 0.74 25.35 2.69
C THR A 125 0.09 26.65 2.22
N GLN A 126 -0.79 26.60 1.21
CA GLN A 126 -1.50 27.79 0.76
C GLN A 126 -2.52 28.29 1.80
N ASN A 127 -3.25 27.37 2.45
CA ASN A 127 -4.17 27.73 3.53
C ASN A 127 -3.43 28.37 4.72
N GLU A 128 -2.27 27.85 5.12
CA GLU A 128 -1.45 28.43 6.19
C GLU A 128 -1.04 29.87 5.87
N ARG A 129 -0.66 30.15 4.61
CA ARG A 129 -0.31 31.51 4.17
C ARG A 129 -1.51 32.46 4.20
N VAL A 130 -2.68 31.99 3.77
CA VAL A 130 -3.92 32.79 3.83
C VAL A 130 -4.30 33.08 5.28
N LEU A 131 -4.23 32.08 6.17
CA LEU A 131 -4.50 32.26 7.60
C LEU A 131 -3.50 33.22 8.26
N ALA A 132 -2.21 33.10 7.95
CA ALA A 132 -1.19 34.00 8.47
C ALA A 132 -1.40 35.45 8.00
N ALA A 133 -1.83 35.66 6.76
CA ALA A 133 -2.17 36.99 6.26
C ALA A 133 -3.39 37.59 6.99
N LEU A 134 -4.40 36.77 7.30
CA LEU A 134 -5.58 37.21 8.07
C LEU A 134 -5.21 37.60 9.51
N ASP A 135 -4.37 36.80 10.18
CA ASP A 135 -3.88 37.10 11.54
C ASP A 135 -3.05 38.40 11.58
N GLY A 136 -2.23 38.63 10.55
CA GLY A 136 -1.49 39.89 10.38
C GLY A 136 -2.42 41.10 10.23
N ILE A 137 -3.51 40.96 9.49
CA ILE A 137 -4.52 42.03 9.34
C ILE A 137 -5.28 42.26 10.66
N GLU A 138 -5.68 41.20 11.36
CA GLU A 138 -6.35 41.32 12.67
C GLU A 138 -5.47 42.07 13.67
N THR A 139 -4.18 41.74 13.70
CA THR A 139 -3.19 42.38 14.59
C THR A 139 -3.06 43.87 14.29
N ALA A 140 -2.89 44.24 13.00
CA ALA A 140 -2.81 45.64 12.60
C ALA A 140 -4.09 46.44 12.94
N ILE A 141 -5.27 45.83 12.77
CA ILE A 141 -6.55 46.44 13.14
C ILE A 141 -6.63 46.64 14.66
N ARG A 142 -6.22 45.64 15.45
CA ARG A 142 -6.23 45.70 16.92
C ARG A 142 -5.34 46.82 17.44
N GLU A 143 -4.13 46.96 16.90
CA GLU A 143 -3.20 48.03 17.24
C GLU A 143 -3.78 49.42 16.93
N SER A 144 -4.40 49.58 15.75
CA SER A 144 -5.02 50.87 15.35
C SER A 144 -6.19 51.29 16.25
N ARG A 145 -6.87 50.33 16.89
CA ARG A 145 -7.99 50.57 17.80
C ARG A 145 -7.51 50.94 19.20
N LEU A 146 -6.36 50.44 19.65
CA LEU A 146 -5.78 50.75 20.97
C LEU A 146 -4.98 52.07 20.98
N GLY A 147 -4.52 52.54 19.83
CA GLY A 147 -3.80 53.82 19.66
C GLY A 147 -4.69 55.06 19.55
N ARG A 148 -6.02 54.94 19.72
CA ARG A 148 -6.99 56.04 19.85
C ARG A 148 -7.63 56.00 21.23
#